data_AF-A0A5N9CWG9-F1
#
_entry.id   AF-A0A5N9CWG9-F1
#
_cell.length_a   1.000
_cell.length_b   1.000
_cell.length_c   1.000
_cell.angle_alpha   90.00
_cell.angle_beta   90.00
_cell.angle_gamma   90.00
#
_symmetry.space_group_name_H-M   'P 1'
#
loop_
_entity.id
_entity.type
_entity.pdbx_description
1 polymer ?
#
loop_
_entity_poly.entity_id
_entity_poly.type
_entity_poly.pdbx_seq_one_letter_code
_entity_poly.pdbx_strand_id
1 'polypeptide(L)'
;MLNQNRYGCILLDLRMPGLACQDLYRRIVNLDLELAGRILFMTGYTVNPETKKFMDTVPNLLVVKPFEFSEVERFVRSLVELGSQQATVNRGDSNR
;
A
#
# COMPACT_ATOMS: atom_id res chain seq x y z
N MET A 1 0.54 -15.10 5.96
CA MET A 1 0.47 -15.36 4.50
C MET A 1 -0.45 -14.32 3.87
N LEU A 2 0.00 -13.56 2.87
CA LEU A 2 -0.87 -12.60 2.16
C LEU A 2 -1.91 -13.30 1.26
N ASN A 3 -1.69 -14.57 0.90
CA ASN A 3 -2.51 -15.32 -0.07
C ASN A 3 -3.74 -16.05 0.53
N GLN A 4 -4.10 -15.79 1.80
CA GLN A 4 -5.18 -16.54 2.47
C GLN A 4 -6.38 -15.66 2.84
N ASN A 5 -6.23 -14.33 2.88
CA ASN A 5 -7.30 -13.38 3.19
C ASN A 5 -7.29 -12.22 2.19
N ARG A 6 -8.47 -11.70 1.84
CA ARG A 6 -8.59 -10.51 0.99
C ARG A 6 -8.43 -9.26 1.85
N TYR A 7 -7.32 -8.55 1.66
CA TYR A 7 -7.04 -7.30 2.38
C TYR A 7 -7.59 -6.09 1.61
N GLY A 8 -8.23 -5.15 2.31
CA GLY A 8 -8.71 -3.90 1.71
C GLY A 8 -7.60 -2.87 1.47
N CYS A 9 -6.55 -2.89 2.28
CA CYS A 9 -5.35 -2.07 2.15
C CYS A 9 -4.20 -2.68 2.98
N ILE A 10 -2.98 -2.19 2.78
CA ILE A 10 -1.80 -2.56 3.58
C ILE A 10 -1.20 -1.30 4.18
N LEU A 11 -0.91 -1.31 5.49
CA LEU A 11 -0.07 -0.30 6.13
C LEU A 11 1.36 -0.85 6.21
N LEU A 12 2.32 -0.16 5.60
CA LEU A 12 3.69 -0.64 5.48
C LEU A 12 4.70 0.34 6.05
N ASP A 13 5.41 -0.06 7.11
CA ASP A 13 6.52 0.71 7.67
C ASP A 13 7.74 0.66 6.75
N LEU A 14 8.30 1.83 6.42
CA LEU A 14 9.54 1.92 5.64
C LEU A 14 10.76 1.43 6.42
N ARG A 15 10.69 1.45 7.76
CA ARG A 15 11.79 1.09 8.65
C ARG A 15 11.54 -0.29 9.25
N MET A 16 11.94 -1.34 8.54
CA MET A 16 11.97 -2.72 9.03
C MET A 16 13.39 -3.27 9.00
N PRO A 17 13.99 -3.66 10.14
CA PRO A 17 15.28 -4.35 10.14
C PRO A 17 15.15 -5.67 9.35
N GLY A 18 16.10 -5.96 8.45
CA GLY A 18 16.20 -7.25 7.76
C GLY A 18 15.33 -7.43 6.50
N LEU A 19 14.43 -6.49 6.16
CA LEU A 19 13.68 -6.52 4.91
C LEU A 19 13.55 -5.11 4.32
N ALA A 20 14.06 -4.90 3.11
CA ALA A 20 13.89 -3.64 2.41
C ALA A 20 12.42 -3.49 1.97
N CYS A 21 11.81 -2.36 2.32
CA CYS A 21 10.44 -2.02 1.91
C CYS A 21 10.23 -2.12 0.39
N GLN A 22 11.26 -1.80 -0.39
CA GLN A 22 11.24 -1.89 -1.85
C GLN A 22 11.05 -3.33 -2.33
N ASP A 23 11.72 -4.29 -1.70
CA ASP A 23 11.61 -5.71 -2.05
C ASP A 23 10.23 -6.25 -1.70
N LEU A 24 9.69 -5.86 -0.55
CA LEU A 24 8.33 -6.25 -0.17
C LEU A 24 7.30 -5.64 -1.12
N TYR A 25 7.43 -4.35 -1.48
CA TYR A 25 6.56 -3.72 -2.46
C TYR A 25 6.59 -4.47 -3.80
N ARG A 26 7.78 -4.75 -4.34
CA ARG A 26 7.93 -5.54 -5.59
C ARG A 26 7.28 -6.91 -5.50
N ARG A 27 7.39 -7.60 -4.36
CA ARG A 27 6.72 -8.89 -4.13
C ARG A 27 5.20 -8.73 -4.13
N ILE A 28 4.66 -7.69 -3.50
CA ILE A 28 3.22 -7.43 -3.48
C ILE A 28 2.73 -7.12 -4.89
N VAL A 29 3.43 -6.28 -5.66
CA VAL A 29 3.11 -6.00 -7.08
C VAL A 29 3.00 -7.29 -7.90
N ASN A 30 3.94 -8.23 -7.71
CA ASN A 30 3.93 -9.51 -8.42
C ASN A 30 2.82 -10.46 -7.96
N LEU A 31 2.29 -10.29 -6.74
CA LEU A 31 1.23 -11.12 -6.19
C LEU A 31 -0.16 -10.56 -6.54
N ASP A 32 -0.34 -9.26 -6.39
CA ASP A 32 -1.61 -8.55 -6.58
C ASP A 32 -1.32 -7.07 -6.81
N LEU A 33 -1.37 -6.64 -8.08
CA LEU A 33 -1.15 -5.25 -8.49
C LEU A 33 -2.23 -4.30 -7.91
N GLU A 34 -3.46 -4.78 -7.75
CA GLU A 34 -4.56 -4.01 -7.18
C GLU A 34 -4.29 -3.73 -5.69
N LEU A 35 -3.87 -4.75 -4.95
CA LEU A 35 -3.46 -4.62 -3.56
C LEU A 35 -2.21 -3.75 -3.39
N ALA A 36 -1.25 -3.85 -4.31
CA ALA A 36 -0.07 -2.98 -4.32
C ALA A 36 -0.43 -1.49 -4.43
N GLY A 37 -1.45 -1.16 -5.24
CA GLY A 37 -2.00 0.19 -5.34
C GLY A 37 -2.67 0.69 -4.06
N ARG A 38 -2.99 -0.21 -3.13
CA ARG A 38 -3.65 0.08 -1.84
C ARG A 38 -2.70 0.01 -0.64
N ILE A 39 -1.40 0.18 -0.86
CA ILE A 39 -0.41 0.31 0.20
C ILE A 39 -0.36 1.77 0.68
N LEU A 40 -0.51 1.98 2.00
CA LEU A 40 -0.16 3.20 2.72
C LEU A 40 1.21 3.02 3.37
N PHE A 41 2.20 3.78 2.90
CA PHE A 41 3.53 3.78 3.50
C PHE A 41 3.55 4.62 4.77
N MET A 42 4.28 4.17 5.77
CA MET A 42 4.53 4.90 7.02
C MET A 42 6.01 5.16 7.16
N THR A 43 6.39 6.41 7.33
CA THR A 43 7.80 6.81 7.43
C THR A 43 8.10 7.53 8.73
N GLY A 44 9.30 7.34 9.27
CA GLY A 44 9.82 8.15 10.37
C GLY A 44 10.73 9.30 9.89
N TYR A 45 11.27 10.06 10.84
CA TYR A 45 12.12 11.23 10.60
C TYR A 45 13.37 10.98 9.75
N THR A 46 13.92 9.75 9.76
CA THR A 46 15.13 9.44 8.99
C THR A 46 14.83 8.37 7.96
N VAL A 47 14.56 8.82 6.74
CA VAL A 47 14.52 8.00 5.53
C VAL A 47 15.88 8.09 4.88
N ASN A 48 16.48 6.95 4.54
CA ASN A 48 17.71 6.99 3.76
C ASN A 48 17.40 7.55 2.34
N PRO A 49 18.39 8.17 1.66
CA PRO A 49 18.15 8.77 0.34
C PRO A 49 17.60 7.80 -0.71
N GLU A 50 17.95 6.52 -0.64
CA GLU A 50 17.47 5.52 -1.60
C GLU A 50 15.98 5.20 -1.42
N THR A 51 15.53 5.05 -0.18
CA THR A 51 14.13 4.87 0.15
C THR A 51 13.34 6.11 -0.25
N LYS A 52 13.88 7.33 -0.06
CA LYS A 52 13.24 8.55 -0.52
C LYS A 52 13.06 8.56 -2.05
N LYS A 53 14.14 8.31 -2.79
CA LYS A 53 14.08 8.21 -4.27
C LYS A 53 13.06 7.18 -4.74
N PHE A 54 12.99 6.03 -4.09
CA PHE A 54 12.00 5.01 -4.41
C PHE A 54 10.56 5.46 -4.11
N MET A 55 10.34 6.13 -2.97
CA MET A 55 9.02 6.71 -2.65
C MET A 55 8.58 7.74 -3.70
N ASP A 56 9.51 8.50 -4.30
CA ASP A 56 9.20 9.44 -5.38
C ASP A 56 8.75 8.74 -6.69
N THR A 57 9.00 7.42 -6.84
CA THR A 57 8.63 6.65 -8.04
C THR A 57 7.30 5.93 -7.94
N VAL A 58 6.73 5.80 -6.73
CA VAL A 58 5.49 5.05 -6.51
C VAL A 58 4.32 5.99 -6.28
N PRO A 59 3.11 5.67 -6.77
CA PRO A 59 1.94 6.55 -6.65
C PRO A 59 1.24 6.42 -5.27
N ASN A 60 1.79 5.63 -4.37
CA ASN A 60 1.18 5.26 -3.10
C ASN A 60 1.14 6.43 -2.10
N LEU A 61 0.14 6.39 -1.22
CA LEU A 61 0.04 7.32 -0.12
C LEU A 61 1.16 7.07 0.90
N LEU A 62 1.59 8.16 1.54
CA LEU A 62 2.62 8.17 2.58
C LEU A 62 2.13 8.97 3.78
N VAL A 63 2.33 8.44 4.97
CA VAL A 63 2.12 9.16 6.23
C VAL A 63 3.42 9.27 7.01
N VAL A 64 3.69 10.44 7.59
CA VAL A 64 4.92 10.73 8.34
C VAL A 64 4.64 10.58 9.83
N LYS A 65 5.51 9.85 10.54
CA LYS A 65 5.47 9.70 11.99
C LYS A 65 6.15 10.90 12.66
N PRO A 66 5.61 11.39 13.79
CA PRO A 66 4.34 11.01 14.40
C PRO A 66 3.16 11.54 13.57
N PHE A 67 2.10 10.74 13.50
CA PHE A 67 0.85 11.09 12.84
C PHE A 67 -0.31 10.97 13.81
N GLU A 68 -1.37 11.71 13.51
CA GLU A 68 -2.64 11.56 14.22
C GLU A 68 -3.40 10.33 13.71
N PHE A 69 -4.13 9.66 14.59
CA PHE A 69 -4.92 8.49 14.19
C PHE A 69 -5.97 8.84 13.11
N SER A 70 -6.54 10.04 13.18
CA SER A 70 -7.53 10.54 12.22
C SER A 70 -6.97 10.71 10.80
N GLU A 71 -5.67 10.98 10.67
CA GLU A 71 -5.00 11.05 9.38
C GLU A 71 -4.89 9.66 8.73
N VAL A 72 -4.45 8.68 9.51
CA VAL A 72 -4.36 7.28 9.05
C VAL A 72 -5.74 6.75 8.70
N GLU A 73 -6.75 7.00 9.53
CA GLU A 73 -8.12 6.55 9.28
C GLU A 73 -8.65 7.08 7.94
N ARG A 74 -8.42 8.37 7.65
CA ARG A 74 -8.83 8.98 6.38
C ARG A 74 -8.16 8.31 5.18
N PHE A 75 -6.86 8.03 5.24
CA PHE A 75 -6.16 7.34 4.16
C PHE A 75 -6.63 5.90 3.99
N VAL A 76 -6.79 5.16 5.09
CA VAL A 76 -7.28 3.77 5.06
C VAL A 76 -8.67 3.71 4.42
N ARG A 77 -9.59 4.60 4.81
CA ARG A 77 -10.93 4.67 4.25
C ARG A 77 -10.90 4.89 2.73
N SER A 78 -10.12 5.86 2.27
CA SER A 78 -9.92 6.14 0.84
C SER A 78 -9.40 4.92 0.07
N LEU A 79 -8.43 4.19 0.61
CA LEU A 79 -7.84 3.02 -0.06
C LEU A 79 -8.81 1.83 -0.13
N VAL A 80 -9.61 1.61 0.92
CA VAL A 80 -10.63 0.55 0.96
C VAL A 80 -11.77 0.85 -0.02
N GLU A 81 -12.17 2.12 -0.13
CA GLU A 81 -13.18 2.57 -1.10
C GLU A 81 -12.70 2.39 -2.54
N LEU A 82 -11.44 2.71 -2.84
CA LEU A 82 -10.83 2.48 -4.16
C LEU A 82 -10.93 1.01 -4.58
N GLY A 83 -10.64 0.09 -3.65
CA GLY A 83 -10.75 -1.34 -3.90
C GLY A 83 -12.18 -1.85 -4.11
N SER A 84 -13.14 -1.22 -3.46
CA SER A 84 -14.56 -1.58 -3.59
C SER A 84 -15.11 -1.16 -4.95
N GLN A 85 -14.64 -0.02 -5.49
CA GLN A 85 -15.01 0.47 -6.81
C GLN A 85 -14.42 -0.41 -7.93
N GLN A 86 -13.16 -0.83 -7.82
CA GLN A 86 -12.49 -1.72 -8.78
C GLN A 86 -13.13 -3.11 -8.86
N ALA A 87 -13.55 -3.67 -7.72
CA ALA A 87 -14.27 -4.95 -7.67
C ALA A 87 -15.66 -4.92 -8.34
N THR A 88 -16.26 -3.73 -8.48
CA THR A 88 -17.58 -3.56 -9.10
C THR A 88 -17.48 -3.48 -10.63
N VAL A 89 -16.38 -2.93 -11.15
CA VAL A 89 -16.09 -2.84 -12.60
C VAL A 89 -15.69 -4.20 -13.18
N ASN A 90 -14.94 -5.03 -12.44
CA ASN A 90 -14.47 -6.34 -12.93
C ASN A 90 -15.53 -7.46 -12.97
N ARG A 91 -16.79 -7.21 -12.56
CA ARG A 91 -17.90 -8.18 -12.65
C ARG A 91 -18.59 -8.21 -14.03
N GLY A 92 -18.16 -7.39 -14.98
CA GLY A 92 -18.80 -7.26 -16.30
C GLY A 92 -18.40 -8.28 -17.37
N ASP A 93 -17.24 -8.94 -17.24
CA ASP A 93 -16.62 -9.66 -18.38
C ASP A 93 -16.35 -11.16 -18.14
N SER A 94 -17.32 -11.88 -17.55
CA SER A 94 -17.23 -13.34 -17.46
C SER A 94 -18.59 -14.01 -17.72
N ASN A 95 -19.13 -13.78 -18.91
CA ASN A 95 -20.11 -14.70 -19.51
C ASN A 95 -19.92 -14.74 -21.04
N ARG A 96 -18.94 -15.53 -21.49
CA ARG A 96 -18.87 -16.14 -22.82
C ARG A 96 -18.31 -17.55 -22.69
#